data_AF-A0A955D494-F1
#
_entry.id   AF-A0A955D494-F1
#
_cell.length_a   1.000
_cell.length_b   1.000
_cell.length_c   1.000
_cell.angle_alpha   90.00
_cell.angle_beta   90.00
_cell.angle_gamma   90.00
#
_symmetry.space_group_name_H-M   'P 1'
#
loop_
_entity.id
_entity.type
_entity.pdbx_description
1 polymer ?
#
loop_
_entity_poly.entity_id
_entity_poly.type
_entity_poly.pdbx_seq_one_letter_code
_entity_poly.pdbx_strand_id
1 'polypeptide(L)'
;MAVPRSKTVDESVSGLYHCLSRCVRRGYLLAPGPDGAVADDHRRDWMVARLRLLTSSFAIDCVSLAVMSNHFHVLLRTLPEVVDHWSDAEVAYRWIMVRPPVKVRKRLGIPADAPPQPEEVLRLLANPFEIAGRRERLSSLSWFMKELKEPIARRANKEDDVKGAFWESRFRCYRVLDEVGIQVCATYIDLNPCKAGMASDPMLASHTSIAEHARRLGKSLWREVAEAPDWRGRREPARSLEAFVATFDEAMFEPAMPARREAYGTGDEVLREAVAAAAAVEAPDRSPGLGDASAREAARAAARIATAPGHRSSQPPPSARRTPPPTALLPITLGAYLRRLRDVAEAMGKARDPGGGGTGPDGDLDGDVETALELVREPHPNGAAVAALAAALGRARLHGTAIGTAASLAAEAARRGATRALLALRSGAPVGARASG
;
A
#
# COMPACT_ATOMS: atom_id res chain seq x y z
N MET A 1 -5.94 15.31 19.53
CA MET A 1 -6.99 14.79 18.62
C MET A 1 -6.38 14.51 17.26
N ALA A 2 -6.71 13.39 16.62
CA ALA A 2 -6.21 13.10 15.27
C ALA A 2 -6.87 14.04 14.25
N VAL A 3 -6.07 14.71 13.42
CA VAL A 3 -6.56 15.62 12.37
C VAL A 3 -7.41 14.82 11.36
N PRO A 4 -8.62 15.30 10.96
CA PRO A 4 -9.42 14.63 9.94
C PRO A 4 -8.62 14.43 8.64
N ARG A 5 -8.79 13.27 7.98
CA ARG A 5 -7.99 12.94 6.79
C ARG A 5 -8.31 13.86 5.61
N SER A 6 -9.53 14.39 5.55
CA SER A 6 -9.91 15.46 4.63
C SER A 6 -9.10 16.75 4.77
N LYS A 7 -8.31 16.91 5.84
CA LYS A 7 -7.38 18.04 6.02
C LYS A 7 -5.91 17.67 5.75
N THR A 8 -5.59 16.38 5.58
CA THR A 8 -4.20 15.91 5.40
C THR A 8 -3.98 15.12 4.11
N VAL A 9 -5.06 14.70 3.45
CA VAL A 9 -5.07 13.96 2.20
C VAL A 9 -5.88 14.80 1.22
N ASP A 10 -5.22 15.19 0.14
CA ASP A 10 -5.90 15.74 -1.03
C ASP A 10 -6.30 14.56 -1.91
N GLU A 11 -7.61 14.31 -2.02
CA GLU A 11 -8.16 13.19 -2.79
C GLU A 11 -8.28 13.52 -4.29
N SER A 12 -8.07 14.78 -4.69
CA SER A 12 -8.19 15.24 -6.08
C SER A 12 -6.90 15.04 -6.89
N VAL A 13 -5.77 14.85 -6.20
CA VAL A 13 -4.46 14.66 -6.82
C VAL A 13 -3.79 13.38 -6.34
N SER A 14 -2.93 12.82 -7.17
CA SER A 14 -2.10 11.68 -6.78
C SER A 14 -1.21 12.05 -5.60
N GLY A 15 -1.08 11.14 -4.64
CA GLY A 15 -0.26 11.37 -3.46
C GLY A 15 0.27 10.07 -2.87
N LEU A 16 1.44 10.15 -2.23
CA LEU A 16 2.09 9.04 -1.55
C LEU A 16 1.91 9.17 -0.04
N TYR A 17 1.44 8.10 0.59
CA TYR A 17 1.04 8.10 1.98
C TYR A 17 1.50 6.83 2.69
N HIS A 18 2.33 7.00 3.72
CA HIS A 18 2.57 5.93 4.68
C HIS A 18 1.38 5.79 5.60
N CYS A 19 0.76 4.63 5.60
CA CYS A 19 -0.36 4.29 6.47
C CYS A 19 0.01 3.13 7.38
N LEU A 20 -0.46 3.19 8.62
CA LEU A 20 -0.23 2.12 9.60
C LEU A 20 -1.44 1.96 10.53
N SER A 21 -1.63 0.75 11.01
CA SER A 21 -2.66 0.43 12.01
C SER A 21 -2.19 -0.67 12.94
N ARG A 22 -2.58 -0.56 14.22
CA ARG A 22 -2.21 -1.50 15.28
C ARG A 22 -3.42 -2.24 15.83
N CYS A 23 -3.19 -3.47 16.27
CA CYS A 23 -4.15 -4.29 16.99
C CYS A 23 -4.37 -3.75 18.41
N VAL A 24 -5.60 -3.86 18.91
CA VAL A 24 -5.96 -3.40 20.26
C VAL A 24 -5.00 -3.93 21.32
N ARG A 25 -4.71 -3.10 22.33
CA ARG A 25 -3.83 -3.46 23.45
C ARG A 25 -2.43 -3.94 23.01
N ARG A 26 -2.00 -3.56 21.80
CA ARG A 26 -0.77 -4.04 21.14
C ARG A 26 -0.70 -5.58 21.03
N GLY A 27 -1.85 -6.25 21.08
CA GLY A 27 -1.94 -7.70 21.07
C GLY A 27 -1.52 -8.30 19.73
N TYR A 28 -0.90 -9.48 19.78
CA TYR A 28 -0.45 -10.26 18.63
C TYR A 28 -1.63 -10.96 17.94
N LEU A 29 -2.55 -10.17 17.37
CA LEU A 29 -3.81 -10.67 16.80
C LEU A 29 -3.72 -11.06 15.32
N LEU A 30 -2.62 -10.70 14.63
CA LEU A 30 -2.37 -11.02 13.23
C LEU A 30 -1.42 -12.22 13.05
N ALA A 31 -0.55 -12.49 14.02
CA ALA A 31 0.30 -13.67 14.04
C ALA A 31 0.69 -13.95 15.50
N PRO A 32 1.14 -15.16 15.85
CA PRO A 32 1.63 -15.46 17.19
C PRO A 32 2.73 -14.48 17.65
N GLY A 33 2.74 -14.18 18.95
CA GLY A 33 3.80 -13.41 19.59
C GLY A 33 5.09 -14.22 19.76
N PRO A 34 6.17 -13.60 20.30
CA PRO A 34 7.48 -14.24 20.48
C PRO A 34 7.44 -15.53 21.33
N ASP A 35 6.50 -15.64 22.26
CA ASP A 35 6.36 -16.77 23.19
C ASP A 35 5.38 -17.85 22.67
N GLY A 36 4.79 -17.66 21.49
CA GLY A 36 3.79 -18.55 20.92
C GLY A 36 4.40 -19.72 20.15
N ALA A 37 3.90 -20.93 20.38
CA ALA A 37 4.21 -22.09 19.55
C ALA A 37 3.75 -21.88 18.09
N VAL A 38 4.63 -22.27 17.16
CA VAL A 38 4.45 -22.39 15.69
C VAL A 38 3.06 -22.98 15.39
N ALA A 39 2.20 -22.46 14.50
CA ALA A 39 2.45 -22.46 13.06
C ALA A 39 1.40 -21.73 12.20
N ASP A 40 0.47 -20.92 12.74
CA ASP A 40 -0.60 -20.40 11.88
C ASP A 40 -0.56 -18.88 11.65
N ASP A 41 0.19 -18.52 10.62
CA ASP A 41 0.36 -17.16 10.15
C ASP A 41 -0.72 -16.69 9.15
N HIS A 42 -1.77 -17.50 9.00
CA HIS A 42 -2.84 -17.31 8.03
C HIS A 42 -3.51 -15.93 8.09
N ARG A 43 -3.58 -15.25 9.25
CA ARG A 43 -4.19 -13.92 9.33
C ARG A 43 -3.33 -12.86 8.62
N ARG A 44 -2.00 -13.03 8.60
CA ARG A 44 -1.13 -12.21 7.73
C ARG A 44 -1.32 -12.57 6.26
N ASP A 45 -1.56 -13.83 5.92
CA ASP A 45 -1.92 -14.22 4.56
C ASP A 45 -3.24 -13.58 4.12
N TRP A 46 -4.24 -13.51 5.01
CA TRP A 46 -5.50 -12.83 4.72
C TRP A 46 -5.29 -11.34 4.44
N MET A 47 -4.41 -10.68 5.20
CA MET A 47 -4.04 -9.28 4.97
C MET A 47 -3.42 -9.08 3.59
N VAL A 48 -2.45 -9.92 3.22
CA VAL A 48 -1.77 -9.86 1.90
C VAL A 48 -2.77 -10.15 0.78
N ALA A 49 -3.59 -11.19 0.90
CA ALA A 49 -4.62 -11.52 -0.09
C ALA A 49 -5.64 -10.38 -0.24
N ARG A 50 -6.03 -9.73 0.87
CA ARG A 50 -6.95 -8.58 0.82
C ARG A 50 -6.29 -7.38 0.15
N LEU A 51 -5.01 -7.08 0.44
CA LEU A 51 -4.27 -6.02 -0.25
C LEU A 51 -4.22 -6.24 -1.76
N ARG A 52 -4.01 -7.48 -2.24
CA ARG A 52 -4.04 -7.81 -3.67
C ARG A 52 -5.42 -7.56 -4.30
N LEU A 53 -6.49 -7.99 -3.62
CA LEU A 53 -7.86 -7.73 -4.09
C LEU A 53 -8.14 -6.23 -4.18
N LEU A 54 -7.72 -5.46 -3.17
CA LEU A 54 -7.93 -4.02 -3.13
C LEU A 54 -7.13 -3.30 -4.20
N THR A 55 -5.85 -3.60 -4.36
CA THR A 55 -5.02 -3.01 -5.44
C THR A 55 -5.49 -3.42 -6.83
N SER A 56 -6.14 -4.58 -6.97
CA SER A 56 -6.77 -4.98 -8.23
C SER A 56 -8.08 -4.23 -8.53
N SER A 57 -8.70 -3.58 -7.54
CA SER A 57 -10.02 -2.96 -7.67
C SER A 57 -9.99 -1.44 -7.50
N PHE A 58 -9.16 -0.93 -6.62
CA PHE A 58 -8.96 0.51 -6.35
C PHE A 58 -7.86 1.07 -7.25
N ALA A 59 -7.93 2.36 -7.55
CA ALA A 59 -6.85 3.10 -8.18
C ALA A 59 -5.84 3.57 -7.13
N ILE A 60 -5.28 2.62 -6.40
CA ILE A 60 -4.28 2.85 -5.35
C ILE A 60 -3.21 1.79 -5.49
N ASP A 61 -1.96 2.21 -5.72
CA ASP A 61 -0.83 1.29 -5.68
C ASP A 61 -0.46 1.00 -4.22
N CYS A 62 -0.10 -0.24 -3.91
CA CYS A 62 0.67 -0.57 -2.72
C CYS A 62 2.15 -0.59 -3.07
N VAL A 63 2.84 0.50 -2.77
CA VAL A 63 4.27 0.68 -3.08
C VAL A 63 5.13 -0.24 -2.23
N SER A 64 4.90 -0.26 -0.92
CA SER A 64 5.63 -1.08 0.04
C SER A 64 4.69 -1.55 1.14
N LEU A 65 4.94 -2.72 1.73
CA LEU A 65 4.13 -3.26 2.82
C LEU A 65 4.96 -4.09 3.79
N ALA A 66 4.53 -4.14 5.05
CA ALA A 66 4.98 -5.13 6.03
C ALA A 66 3.82 -5.45 6.97
N VAL A 67 3.42 -6.72 7.01
CA VAL A 67 2.43 -7.22 7.96
C VAL A 67 3.17 -7.88 9.13
N MET A 68 3.02 -7.28 10.31
CA MET A 68 3.63 -7.71 11.55
C MET A 68 2.62 -8.54 12.36
N SER A 69 3.01 -9.03 13.53
CA SER A 69 2.15 -9.85 14.41
C SER A 69 1.05 -9.05 15.12
N ASN A 70 1.28 -7.77 15.42
CA ASN A 70 0.33 -6.88 16.11
C ASN A 70 0.03 -5.56 15.38
N HIS A 71 0.60 -5.34 14.19
CA HIS A 71 0.36 -4.15 13.38
C HIS A 71 0.72 -4.38 11.92
N PHE A 72 0.47 -3.40 11.07
CA PHE A 72 0.98 -3.40 9.70
C PHE A 72 1.32 -2.00 9.23
N HIS A 73 2.22 -1.93 8.26
CA HIS A 73 2.60 -0.72 7.54
C HIS A 73 2.36 -0.91 6.04
N VAL A 74 1.86 0.13 5.36
CA VAL A 74 1.73 0.19 3.91
C VAL A 74 2.09 1.58 3.40
N LEU A 75 2.87 1.66 2.32
CA LEU A 75 3.08 2.90 1.56
C LEU A 75 2.15 2.85 0.35
N LEU A 76 1.18 3.76 0.30
CA LEU A 76 0.12 3.77 -0.71
C LEU A 76 0.28 4.97 -1.63
N ARG A 77 0.07 4.78 -2.94
CA ARG A 77 -0.03 5.87 -3.91
C ARG A 77 -1.46 5.96 -4.44
N THR A 78 -2.16 7.06 -4.17
CA THR A 78 -3.49 7.32 -4.76
C THR A 78 -3.34 7.76 -6.21
N LEU A 79 -4.25 7.31 -7.09
CA LEU A 79 -4.27 7.64 -8.52
C LEU A 79 -5.69 8.06 -8.94
N PRO A 80 -6.26 9.15 -8.41
CA PRO A 80 -7.63 9.60 -8.74
C PRO A 80 -7.84 9.78 -10.25
N GLU A 81 -6.81 10.21 -10.97
CA GLU A 81 -6.83 10.38 -12.42
C GLU A 81 -7.13 9.08 -13.19
N VAL A 82 -6.78 7.91 -12.62
CA VAL A 82 -7.10 6.61 -13.24
C VAL A 82 -8.60 6.33 -13.15
N VAL A 83 -9.21 6.65 -12.00
CA VAL A 83 -10.65 6.42 -11.77
C VAL A 83 -11.50 7.28 -12.70
N ASP A 84 -11.06 8.48 -13.03
CA ASP A 84 -11.76 9.38 -13.95
C ASP A 84 -11.93 8.82 -15.38
N HIS A 85 -11.08 7.85 -15.73
CA HIS A 85 -11.10 7.20 -17.04
C HIS A 85 -11.99 5.96 -17.09
N TRP A 86 -12.42 5.41 -15.95
CA TRP A 86 -13.27 4.22 -15.91
C TRP A 86 -14.71 4.53 -16.37
N SER A 87 -15.33 3.57 -17.06
CA SER A 87 -16.78 3.62 -17.30
C SER A 87 -17.54 3.44 -15.99
N ASP A 88 -18.83 3.79 -15.99
CA ASP A 88 -19.69 3.54 -14.83
C ASP A 88 -19.84 2.03 -14.57
N ALA A 89 -19.81 1.20 -15.62
CA ALA A 89 -19.89 -0.25 -15.52
C ALA A 89 -18.63 -0.82 -14.85
N GLU A 90 -17.45 -0.30 -15.20
CA GLU A 90 -16.19 -0.67 -14.57
C GLU A 90 -16.15 -0.26 -13.09
N VAL A 91 -16.65 0.93 -12.74
CA VAL A 91 -16.81 1.36 -11.35
C VAL A 91 -17.73 0.40 -10.58
N ALA A 92 -18.87 0.03 -11.16
CA ALA A 92 -19.80 -0.92 -10.55
C ALA A 92 -19.13 -2.30 -10.34
N TYR A 93 -18.48 -2.82 -11.37
CA TYR A 93 -17.79 -4.11 -11.35
C TYR A 93 -16.72 -4.17 -10.25
N ARG A 94 -15.80 -3.20 -10.24
CA ARG A 94 -14.73 -3.08 -9.23
C ARG A 94 -15.29 -2.92 -7.82
N TRP A 95 -16.37 -2.17 -7.66
CA TRP A 95 -17.02 -2.03 -6.36
C TRP A 95 -17.59 -3.36 -5.85
N ILE A 96 -18.24 -4.14 -6.73
CA ILE A 96 -18.82 -5.45 -6.39
C ILE A 96 -17.72 -6.46 -6.05
N MET A 97 -16.57 -6.44 -6.73
CA MET A 97 -15.40 -7.27 -6.39
C MET A 97 -15.00 -7.11 -4.91
N VAL A 98 -15.05 -5.89 -4.38
CA VAL A 98 -14.62 -5.60 -3.01
C VAL A 98 -15.75 -5.75 -2.00
N ARG A 99 -16.97 -5.37 -2.38
CA ARG A 99 -18.20 -5.41 -1.58
C ARG A 99 -19.31 -6.17 -2.31
N PRO A 100 -19.21 -7.50 -2.42
CA PRO A 100 -20.24 -8.29 -3.08
C PRO A 100 -21.54 -8.26 -2.26
N PRO A 101 -22.73 -8.37 -2.90
CA PRO A 101 -24.01 -8.41 -2.21
C PRO A 101 -24.23 -9.79 -1.58
N VAL A 102 -23.46 -10.12 -0.53
CA VAL A 102 -23.36 -11.47 0.09
C VAL A 102 -24.71 -12.08 0.43
N LYS A 103 -25.68 -11.29 0.92
CA LYS A 103 -27.03 -11.79 1.23
C LYS A 103 -27.80 -12.25 -0.01
N VAL A 104 -27.66 -11.54 -1.12
CA VAL A 104 -28.29 -11.90 -2.40
C VAL A 104 -27.61 -13.14 -2.95
N ARG A 105 -26.28 -13.13 -3.05
CA ARG A 105 -25.48 -14.28 -3.51
C ARG A 105 -25.81 -15.56 -2.74
N LYS A 106 -25.86 -15.49 -1.40
CA LYS A 106 -26.24 -16.63 -0.55
C LYS A 106 -27.63 -17.19 -0.87
N ARG A 107 -28.63 -16.33 -1.14
CA ARG A 107 -29.99 -16.79 -1.50
C ARG A 107 -30.04 -17.45 -2.88
N LEU A 108 -29.18 -17.01 -3.79
CA LEU A 108 -29.10 -17.53 -5.16
C LEU A 108 -28.09 -18.67 -5.33
N GLY A 109 -27.42 -19.11 -4.25
CA GLY A 109 -26.39 -20.15 -4.32
C GLY A 109 -25.09 -19.72 -5.03
N ILE A 110 -24.87 -18.41 -5.21
CA ILE A 110 -23.68 -17.86 -5.87
C ILE A 110 -22.53 -17.79 -4.86
N PRO A 111 -21.33 -18.32 -5.16
CA PRO A 111 -20.16 -18.20 -4.29
C PRO A 111 -19.81 -16.74 -3.96
N ALA A 112 -19.31 -16.49 -2.75
CA ALA A 112 -19.00 -15.14 -2.30
C ALA A 112 -17.84 -14.50 -3.09
N ASP A 113 -16.92 -15.32 -3.57
CA ASP A 113 -15.74 -15.00 -4.37
C ASP A 113 -15.99 -15.08 -5.89
N ALA A 114 -17.21 -15.42 -6.32
CA ALA A 114 -17.57 -15.41 -7.73
C ALA A 114 -17.37 -14.00 -8.33
N PRO A 115 -16.97 -13.89 -9.61
CA PRO A 115 -16.93 -12.62 -10.32
C PRO A 115 -18.27 -11.86 -10.21
N PRO A 116 -18.28 -10.52 -10.26
CA PRO A 116 -19.49 -9.71 -10.34
C PRO A 116 -20.40 -10.21 -11.46
N GLN A 117 -21.66 -10.44 -11.11
CA GLN A 117 -22.65 -10.92 -12.07
C GLN A 117 -23.24 -9.74 -12.85
N PRO A 118 -23.68 -9.96 -14.10
CA PRO A 118 -24.28 -8.92 -14.92
C PRO A 118 -25.43 -8.16 -14.23
N GLU A 119 -26.31 -8.86 -13.53
CA GLU A 119 -27.46 -8.28 -12.83
C GLU A 119 -27.03 -7.43 -11.63
N GLU A 120 -25.92 -7.77 -10.98
CA GLU A 120 -25.35 -6.98 -9.90
C GLU A 120 -24.83 -5.64 -10.43
N VAL A 121 -24.14 -5.67 -11.58
CA VAL A 121 -23.64 -4.47 -12.27
C VAL A 121 -24.82 -3.58 -12.71
N LEU A 122 -25.81 -4.14 -13.39
CA LEU A 122 -27.00 -3.42 -13.85
C LEU A 122 -27.77 -2.75 -12.71
N ARG A 123 -27.93 -3.45 -11.58
CA ARG A 123 -28.58 -2.90 -10.39
C ARG A 123 -27.86 -1.66 -9.86
N LEU A 124 -26.52 -1.67 -9.85
CA LEU A 124 -25.76 -0.51 -9.39
C LEU A 124 -25.84 0.65 -10.40
N LEU A 125 -25.79 0.33 -11.69
CA LEU A 125 -25.90 1.32 -12.77
C LEU A 125 -27.26 2.03 -12.80
N ALA A 126 -28.32 1.38 -12.31
CA ALA A 126 -29.65 1.98 -12.17
C ALA A 126 -29.68 3.19 -11.22
N ASN A 127 -28.63 3.44 -10.43
CA ASN A 127 -28.52 4.59 -9.54
C ASN A 127 -27.23 5.40 -9.81
N PRO A 128 -27.29 6.46 -10.63
CA PRO A 128 -26.13 7.30 -10.95
C PRO A 128 -25.48 7.95 -9.73
N PHE A 129 -26.26 8.31 -8.69
CA PHE A 129 -25.71 8.89 -7.47
C PHE A 129 -24.84 7.90 -6.70
N GLU A 130 -25.25 6.63 -6.66
CA GLU A 130 -24.41 5.59 -6.05
C GLU A 130 -23.15 5.34 -6.86
N ILE A 131 -23.20 5.39 -8.19
CA ILE A 131 -22.02 5.25 -9.05
C ILE A 131 -21.04 6.40 -8.82
N ALA A 132 -21.50 7.65 -8.84
CA ALA A 132 -20.65 8.81 -8.55
C ALA A 132 -19.97 8.70 -7.18
N GLY A 133 -20.75 8.38 -6.14
CA GLY A 133 -20.20 8.20 -4.80
C GLY A 133 -19.26 7.00 -4.68
N ARG A 134 -19.40 5.93 -5.48
CA ARG A 134 -18.45 4.80 -5.50
C ARG A 134 -17.17 5.13 -6.24
N ARG A 135 -17.28 5.91 -7.32
CA ARG A 135 -16.14 6.40 -8.11
C ARG A 135 -15.16 7.14 -7.20
N GLU A 136 -15.62 8.13 -6.46
CA GLU A 136 -14.79 8.87 -5.49
C GLU A 136 -14.12 7.95 -4.45
N ARG A 137 -14.79 6.89 -4.04
CA ARG A 137 -14.28 5.96 -3.01
C ARG A 137 -13.16 5.06 -3.53
N LEU A 138 -13.15 4.72 -4.81
CA LEU A 138 -12.19 3.78 -5.40
C LEU A 138 -10.77 4.37 -5.55
N SER A 139 -10.58 5.67 -5.32
CA SER A 139 -9.27 6.31 -5.14
C SER A 139 -9.05 6.86 -3.72
N SER A 140 -10.04 6.77 -2.83
CA SER A 140 -9.95 7.30 -1.47
C SER A 140 -9.14 6.39 -0.55
N LEU A 141 -8.09 6.97 0.05
CA LEU A 141 -7.24 6.31 1.03
C LEU A 141 -8.03 5.81 2.25
N SER A 142 -9.01 6.59 2.70
CA SER A 142 -9.83 6.24 3.86
C SER A 142 -10.71 5.03 3.59
N TRP A 143 -11.29 4.95 2.38
CA TRP A 143 -12.07 3.80 1.97
C TRP A 143 -11.21 2.56 1.77
N PHE A 144 -10.05 2.69 1.12
CA PHE A 144 -9.10 1.59 0.99
C PHE A 144 -8.72 0.98 2.35
N MET A 145 -8.34 1.83 3.31
CA MET A 145 -7.96 1.37 4.65
C MET A 145 -9.13 0.77 5.43
N LYS A 146 -10.36 1.25 5.20
CA LYS A 146 -11.57 0.62 5.76
C LYS A 146 -11.80 -0.76 5.15
N GLU A 147 -11.73 -0.90 3.83
CA GLU A 147 -11.92 -2.16 3.12
C GLU A 147 -10.82 -3.19 3.41
N LEU A 148 -9.65 -2.73 3.83
CA LEU A 148 -8.57 -3.58 4.32
C LEU A 148 -8.84 -4.08 5.74
N LYS A 149 -9.15 -3.15 6.65
CA LYS A 149 -9.23 -3.44 8.10
C LYS A 149 -10.50 -4.16 8.53
N GLU A 150 -11.65 -3.79 7.97
CA GLU A 150 -12.96 -4.30 8.41
C GLU A 150 -13.08 -5.83 8.22
N PRO A 151 -12.79 -6.40 7.03
CA PRO A 151 -12.97 -7.83 6.81
C PRO A 151 -12.06 -8.68 7.69
N ILE A 152 -10.83 -8.21 7.93
CA ILE A 152 -9.84 -8.90 8.76
C ILE A 152 -10.29 -8.93 10.21
N ALA A 153 -10.72 -7.78 10.74
CA ALA A 153 -11.27 -7.69 12.10
C ALA A 153 -12.49 -8.60 12.28
N ARG A 154 -13.43 -8.59 11.32
CA ARG A 154 -14.64 -9.41 11.38
C ARG A 154 -14.32 -10.90 11.30
N ARG A 155 -13.36 -11.29 10.46
CA ARG A 155 -12.97 -12.68 10.27
C ARG A 155 -12.23 -13.23 11.50
N ALA A 156 -11.24 -12.48 12.01
CA ALA A 156 -10.49 -12.87 13.19
C ALA A 156 -11.36 -12.93 14.45
N ASN A 157 -12.18 -11.90 14.71
CA ASN A 157 -13.10 -11.94 15.86
C ASN A 157 -14.09 -13.10 15.79
N LYS A 158 -14.54 -13.47 14.58
CA LYS A 158 -15.41 -14.63 14.38
C LYS A 158 -14.68 -15.95 14.64
N GLU A 159 -13.43 -16.07 14.20
CA GLU A 159 -12.59 -17.24 14.44
C GLU A 159 -12.29 -17.43 15.94
N ASP A 160 -12.04 -16.32 16.65
CA ASP A 160 -11.79 -16.30 18.09
C ASP A 160 -13.07 -16.40 18.95
N ASP A 161 -14.26 -16.47 18.34
CA ASP A 161 -15.58 -16.41 18.99
C ASP A 161 -15.76 -15.23 19.97
N VAL A 162 -15.19 -14.07 19.62
CA VAL A 162 -15.26 -12.84 20.42
C VAL A 162 -16.00 -11.71 19.71
N LYS A 163 -16.43 -10.73 20.50
CA LYS A 163 -16.93 -9.44 20.02
C LYS A 163 -16.02 -8.33 20.55
N GLY A 164 -15.79 -7.30 19.74
CA GLY A 164 -15.03 -6.14 20.19
C GLY A 164 -14.20 -5.47 19.09
N ALA A 165 -13.42 -4.48 19.50
CA ALA A 165 -12.48 -3.81 18.61
C ALA A 165 -11.26 -4.71 18.36
N PHE A 166 -10.90 -4.88 17.09
CA PHE A 166 -9.66 -5.56 16.70
C PHE A 166 -8.50 -4.56 16.54
N TRP A 167 -8.79 -3.35 16.07
CA TRP A 167 -7.82 -2.28 15.84
C TRP A 167 -7.94 -1.19 16.91
N GLU A 168 -6.82 -0.65 17.39
CA GLU A 168 -6.80 0.38 18.45
C GLU A 168 -7.59 1.63 18.11
N SER A 169 -7.47 2.09 16.86
CA SER A 169 -8.02 3.37 16.42
C SER A 169 -8.12 3.47 14.90
N ARG A 170 -8.41 4.68 14.41
CA ARG A 170 -8.27 5.04 13.00
C ARG A 170 -6.81 4.84 12.58
N PHE A 171 -6.56 4.45 11.33
CA PHE A 171 -5.20 4.30 10.82
C PHE A 171 -4.45 5.63 10.87
N ARG A 172 -3.16 5.64 11.21
CA ARG A 172 -2.29 6.83 11.05
C ARG A 172 -1.84 6.95 9.60
N CYS A 173 -1.60 8.17 9.15
CA CYS A 173 -1.27 8.48 7.76
C CYS A 173 -0.30 9.67 7.70
N TYR A 174 0.79 9.53 6.96
CA TYR A 174 1.80 10.55 6.73
C TYR A 174 2.05 10.69 5.23
N ARG A 175 1.97 11.93 4.72
CA ARG A 175 2.30 12.21 3.31
C ARG A 175 3.81 12.15 3.12
N VAL A 176 4.24 11.47 2.05
CA VAL A 176 5.62 11.41 1.60
C VAL A 176 5.79 12.45 0.48
N LEU A 177 6.79 13.33 0.62
CA LEU A 177 6.88 14.54 -0.20
C LEU A 177 7.88 14.45 -1.35
N ASP A 178 8.91 13.62 -1.21
CA ASP A 178 10.01 13.53 -2.17
C ASP A 178 10.51 12.09 -2.37
N GLU A 179 11.40 11.93 -3.34
CA GLU A 179 12.03 10.66 -3.74
C GLU A 179 12.79 10.01 -2.58
N VAL A 180 13.53 10.82 -1.81
CA VAL A 180 14.29 10.37 -0.65
C VAL A 180 13.34 9.78 0.39
N GLY A 181 12.21 10.44 0.64
CA GLY A 181 11.18 10.00 1.55
C GLY A 181 10.52 8.70 1.13
N ILE A 182 10.33 8.47 -0.17
CA ILE A 182 9.82 7.20 -0.68
C ILE A 182 10.80 6.08 -0.32
N GLN A 183 12.09 6.27 -0.59
CA GLN A 183 13.12 5.27 -0.30
C GLN A 183 13.22 5.01 1.21
N VAL A 184 13.29 6.06 2.04
CA VAL A 184 13.35 5.95 3.50
C VAL A 184 12.13 5.20 4.05
N CYS A 185 10.94 5.55 3.58
CA CYS A 185 9.72 4.90 4.02
C CYS A 185 9.65 3.43 3.60
N ALA A 186 9.96 3.11 2.34
CA ALA A 186 9.97 1.73 1.85
C ALA A 186 11.02 0.88 2.62
N THR A 187 12.24 1.39 2.79
CA THR A 187 13.29 0.73 3.57
C THR A 187 12.87 0.52 5.03
N TYR A 188 12.28 1.53 5.67
CA TYR A 188 11.75 1.41 7.02
C TYR A 188 10.72 0.28 7.14
N ILE A 189 9.77 0.22 6.20
CA ILE A 189 8.70 -0.77 6.19
C ILE A 189 9.30 -2.18 6.06
N ASP A 190 10.17 -2.39 5.08
CA ASP A 190 10.77 -3.71 4.81
C ASP A 190 11.75 -4.17 5.90
N LEU A 191 12.37 -3.25 6.65
CA LEU A 191 13.24 -3.59 7.79
C LEU A 191 12.48 -3.73 9.12
N ASN A 192 11.18 -3.40 9.17
CA ASN A 192 10.41 -3.48 10.41
C ASN A 192 10.35 -4.90 11.01
N PRO A 193 10.17 -5.99 10.22
CA PRO A 193 10.29 -7.36 10.72
C PRO A 193 11.63 -7.66 11.40
N CYS A 194 12.73 -7.10 10.88
CA CYS A 194 14.06 -7.24 11.47
C CYS A 194 14.21 -6.43 12.75
N LYS A 195 13.67 -5.21 12.79
CA LYS A 195 13.62 -4.36 13.99
C LYS A 195 12.89 -5.09 15.13
N ALA A 196 11.74 -5.69 14.83
CA ALA A 196 10.91 -6.41 15.81
C ALA A 196 11.44 -7.80 16.19
N GLY A 197 12.55 -8.25 15.60
CA GLY A 197 13.11 -9.59 15.83
C GLY A 197 12.29 -10.74 15.23
N MET A 198 11.29 -10.45 14.39
CA MET A 198 10.46 -11.45 13.69
C MET A 198 11.23 -12.14 12.56
N ALA A 199 12.22 -11.45 11.99
CA ALA A 199 13.10 -12.02 10.98
C ALA A 199 14.55 -11.60 11.24
N SER A 200 15.49 -12.51 10.99
CA SER A 200 16.92 -12.15 11.05
C SER A 200 17.40 -11.39 9.81
N ASP A 201 16.56 -11.34 8.77
CA ASP A 201 16.83 -10.87 7.41
C ASP A 201 15.54 -10.36 6.75
N PRO A 202 15.54 -9.19 6.08
CA PRO A 202 14.36 -8.72 5.35
C PRO A 202 13.90 -9.70 4.27
N MET A 203 14.81 -10.45 3.64
CA MET A 203 14.49 -11.46 2.62
C MET A 203 13.77 -12.68 3.19
N LEU A 204 13.90 -12.94 4.50
CA LEU A 204 13.21 -14.05 5.18
C LEU A 204 11.81 -13.65 5.67
N ALA A 205 11.44 -12.37 5.60
CA ALA A 205 10.15 -11.89 6.03
C ALA A 205 9.09 -12.04 4.92
N SER A 206 8.31 -13.11 4.98
CA SER A 206 7.35 -13.52 3.93
C SER A 206 6.21 -12.53 3.62
N HIS A 207 5.86 -11.63 4.53
CA HIS A 207 4.72 -10.71 4.41
C HIS A 207 5.16 -9.26 4.22
N THR A 208 6.20 -9.06 3.40
CA THR A 208 6.82 -7.76 3.08
C THR A 208 6.80 -7.44 1.60
N SER A 209 7.09 -6.19 1.23
CA SER A 209 7.23 -5.79 -0.17
C SER A 209 8.42 -6.43 -0.84
N ILE A 210 9.53 -6.62 -0.14
CA ILE A 210 10.67 -7.39 -0.67
C ILE A 210 10.25 -8.80 -1.07
N ALA A 211 9.48 -9.49 -0.22
CA ALA A 211 8.97 -10.82 -0.56
C ALA A 211 8.01 -10.78 -1.77
N GLU A 212 7.21 -9.72 -1.93
CA GLU A 212 6.38 -9.52 -3.13
C GLU A 212 7.19 -9.32 -4.40
N HIS A 213 8.20 -8.45 -4.35
CA HIS A 213 9.11 -8.27 -5.47
C HIS A 213 9.82 -9.57 -5.82
N ALA A 214 10.24 -10.34 -4.80
CA ALA A 214 10.85 -11.65 -4.95
C ALA A 214 9.98 -12.66 -5.69
N ARG A 215 8.68 -12.68 -5.39
CA ARG A 215 7.72 -13.52 -6.11
C ARG A 215 7.55 -13.06 -7.57
N ARG A 216 7.60 -11.76 -7.83
CA ARG A 216 7.26 -11.16 -9.13
C ARG A 216 8.41 -11.20 -10.15
N LEU A 217 9.63 -10.84 -9.75
CA LEU A 217 10.79 -10.83 -10.67
C LEU A 217 11.51 -12.19 -10.74
N GLY A 218 10.94 -13.22 -10.10
CA GLY A 218 11.47 -14.58 -10.08
C GLY A 218 12.39 -14.84 -8.89
N LYS A 219 12.22 -16.04 -8.30
CA LYS A 219 13.03 -16.47 -7.15
C LYS A 219 14.52 -16.50 -7.46
N SER A 220 14.96 -16.76 -8.69
CA SER A 220 16.39 -16.82 -9.03
C SER A 220 17.08 -15.46 -8.91
N LEU A 221 16.52 -14.41 -9.53
CA LEU A 221 17.07 -13.06 -9.48
C LEU A 221 17.13 -12.55 -8.04
N TRP A 222 16.09 -12.79 -7.26
CA TRP A 222 16.05 -12.36 -5.87
C TRP A 222 16.81 -13.26 -4.91
N ARG A 223 16.99 -14.53 -5.25
CA ARG A 223 17.89 -15.42 -4.53
C ARG A 223 19.33 -15.06 -4.85
N GLU A 224 19.67 -14.56 -6.03
CA GLU A 224 20.98 -13.93 -6.30
C GLU A 224 21.15 -12.64 -5.48
N VAL A 225 20.13 -11.78 -5.34
CA VAL A 225 20.17 -10.61 -4.42
C VAL A 225 20.39 -11.05 -2.96
N ALA A 226 19.74 -12.14 -2.52
CA ALA A 226 19.71 -12.59 -1.13
C ALA A 226 20.86 -13.52 -0.71
N GLU A 227 21.31 -14.37 -1.63
CA GLU A 227 22.48 -15.25 -1.53
C GLU A 227 23.76 -14.54 -1.95
N ALA A 228 23.67 -13.31 -2.48
CA ALA A 228 24.81 -12.43 -2.61
C ALA A 228 25.56 -12.47 -1.26
N PRO A 229 26.80 -12.98 -1.25
CA PRO A 229 27.57 -13.01 -0.02
C PRO A 229 27.74 -11.56 0.38
N ASP A 230 27.16 -11.19 1.53
CA ASP A 230 27.41 -9.93 2.28
C ASP A 230 26.22 -9.01 2.61
N TRP A 231 24.95 -9.43 2.55
CA TRP A 231 23.87 -8.55 3.08
C TRP A 231 24.07 -8.17 4.57
N ARG A 232 24.85 -8.97 5.33
CA ARG A 232 25.18 -8.78 6.77
C ARG A 232 26.59 -8.25 7.08
N GLY A 233 27.39 -7.82 6.10
CA GLY A 233 28.73 -7.28 6.39
C GLY A 233 29.78 -8.33 6.84
N ARG A 234 29.67 -9.61 6.42
CA ARG A 234 30.65 -10.66 6.75
C ARG A 234 31.06 -11.49 5.53
N ARG A 235 32.29 -11.20 5.06
CA ARG A 235 33.21 -11.90 4.11
C ARG A 235 33.15 -11.44 2.63
N GLU A 236 34.25 -10.78 2.22
CA GLU A 236 34.72 -10.47 0.84
C GLU A 236 34.00 -9.30 0.09
N PRO A 237 34.66 -8.60 -0.88
CA PRO A 237 34.57 -7.15 -1.02
C PRO A 237 33.25 -6.66 -1.65
N ALA A 238 32.71 -5.57 -1.10
CA ALA A 238 31.55 -4.78 -1.54
C ALA A 238 31.42 -4.49 -3.05
N ARG A 239 32.47 -4.75 -3.85
CA ARG A 239 32.48 -4.62 -5.31
C ARG A 239 31.55 -5.61 -6.03
N SER A 240 31.30 -6.81 -5.50
CA SER A 240 30.41 -7.80 -6.16
C SER A 240 28.93 -7.45 -5.99
N LEU A 241 28.51 -7.07 -4.77
CA LEU A 241 27.15 -6.63 -4.47
C LEU A 241 26.84 -5.25 -5.08
N GLU A 242 27.77 -4.29 -5.01
CA GLU A 242 27.55 -2.98 -5.64
C GLU A 242 27.46 -3.11 -7.17
N ALA A 243 28.30 -3.93 -7.81
CA ALA A 243 28.19 -4.19 -9.25
C ALA A 243 26.85 -4.83 -9.61
N PHE A 244 26.33 -5.72 -8.75
CA PHE A 244 25.03 -6.32 -8.92
C PHE A 244 23.88 -5.30 -8.72
N VAL A 245 23.90 -4.50 -7.66
CA VAL A 245 22.88 -3.46 -7.41
C VAL A 245 22.90 -2.41 -8.53
N ALA A 246 24.08 -2.08 -9.07
CA ALA A 246 24.24 -1.16 -10.19
C ALA A 246 23.52 -1.63 -11.48
N THR A 247 23.27 -2.94 -11.64
CA THR A 247 22.46 -3.44 -12.76
C THR A 247 21.00 -2.96 -12.72
N PHE A 248 20.55 -2.44 -11.58
CA PHE A 248 19.21 -1.90 -11.36
C PHE A 248 19.17 -0.38 -11.25
N ASP A 249 20.26 0.32 -11.58
CA ASP A 249 20.33 1.78 -11.45
C ASP A 249 19.37 2.51 -12.39
N GLU A 250 19.16 1.96 -13.58
CA GLU A 250 18.19 2.46 -14.56
C GLU A 250 16.81 1.80 -14.42
N ALA A 251 16.71 0.73 -13.60
CA ALA A 251 15.45 0.03 -13.38
C ALA A 251 14.57 0.84 -12.44
N MET A 252 13.40 1.30 -12.91
CA MET A 252 12.47 2.04 -12.07
C MET A 252 11.91 1.17 -10.94
N PHE A 253 11.78 1.74 -9.75
CA PHE A 253 11.14 1.05 -8.64
C PHE A 253 9.64 0.99 -8.89
N GLU A 254 9.15 -0.23 -9.06
CA GLU A 254 7.73 -0.46 -9.24
C GLU A 254 7.06 -0.74 -7.89
N PRO A 255 5.76 -0.46 -7.75
CA PRO A 255 5.03 -0.87 -6.54
C PRO A 255 5.08 -2.39 -6.30
N ALA A 256 5.09 -2.79 -5.02
CA ALA A 256 5.00 -4.20 -4.63
C ALA A 256 3.69 -4.86 -5.11
N MET A 257 2.57 -4.14 -5.01
CA MET A 257 1.30 -4.52 -5.62
C MET A 257 0.76 -3.31 -6.39
N PRO A 258 1.04 -3.18 -7.69
CA PRO A 258 0.55 -2.07 -8.49
C PRO A 258 -0.97 -2.12 -8.58
N ALA A 259 -1.60 -0.95 -8.61
CA ALA A 259 -3.00 -0.85 -8.94
C ALA A 259 -3.23 -1.50 -10.30
N ARG A 260 -4.31 -2.26 -10.46
CA ARG A 260 -4.70 -2.74 -11.79
C ARG A 260 -5.26 -1.57 -12.58
N ARG A 261 -4.36 -0.90 -13.30
CA ARG A 261 -4.59 0.31 -14.09
C ARG A 261 -5.27 0.04 -15.41
N GLU A 262 -5.09 -1.17 -15.95
CA GLU A 262 -5.70 -1.53 -17.22
C GLU A 262 -7.22 -1.43 -17.10
N ALA A 263 -7.78 -0.51 -17.86
CA ALA A 263 -9.20 -0.41 -18.14
C ALA A 263 -9.58 -1.46 -19.19
N TYR A 264 -9.19 -2.72 -18.99
CA TYR A 264 -9.94 -3.78 -19.67
C TYR A 264 -11.34 -3.59 -19.11
N GLY A 265 -12.25 -3.12 -19.95
CA GLY A 265 -13.63 -2.89 -19.55
C GLY A 265 -14.27 -4.24 -19.29
N THR A 266 -13.83 -4.94 -18.24
CA THR A 266 -14.40 -6.18 -17.78
C THR A 266 -15.80 -5.88 -17.28
N GLY A 267 -16.00 -4.73 -16.62
CA GLY A 267 -17.33 -4.20 -16.37
C GLY A 267 -18.11 -3.92 -17.67
N ASP A 268 -17.47 -3.36 -18.69
CA ASP A 268 -18.10 -3.10 -20.00
C ASP A 268 -18.40 -4.40 -20.79
N GLU A 269 -17.57 -5.43 -20.66
CA GLU A 269 -17.72 -6.77 -21.23
C GLU A 269 -18.89 -7.48 -20.57
N VAL A 270 -18.90 -7.52 -19.25
CA VAL A 270 -20.01 -8.05 -18.46
C VAL A 270 -21.31 -7.32 -18.77
N LEU A 271 -21.27 -5.99 -18.93
CA LEU A 271 -22.43 -5.21 -19.36
C LEU A 271 -22.87 -5.57 -20.78
N ARG A 272 -21.94 -5.69 -21.74
CA ARG A 272 -22.25 -6.10 -23.11
C ARG A 272 -22.87 -7.49 -23.17
N GLU A 273 -22.34 -8.44 -22.40
CA GLU A 273 -22.91 -9.79 -22.27
C GLU A 273 -24.31 -9.74 -21.67
N ALA A 274 -24.52 -8.93 -20.62
CA ALA A 274 -25.83 -8.70 -20.02
C ALA A 274 -26.84 -8.21 -21.06
N VAL A 275 -26.47 -7.17 -21.82
CA VAL A 275 -27.32 -6.54 -22.83
C VAL A 275 -27.58 -7.48 -24.00
N ALA A 276 -26.60 -8.27 -24.42
CA ALA A 276 -26.75 -9.25 -25.49
C ALA A 276 -27.69 -10.41 -25.07
N ALA A 277 -27.51 -10.96 -23.87
CA ALA A 277 -28.38 -12.00 -23.32
C ALA A 277 -29.83 -11.49 -23.16
N ALA A 278 -29.97 -10.27 -22.65
CA ALA A 278 -31.23 -9.53 -22.56
C ALA A 278 -31.96 -9.41 -23.91
N ALA A 279 -31.25 -8.99 -24.96
CA ALA A 279 -31.82 -8.83 -26.30
C ALA A 279 -32.22 -10.17 -26.93
N ALA A 280 -31.46 -11.25 -26.65
CA ALA A 280 -31.78 -12.59 -27.14
C ALA A 280 -33.09 -13.16 -26.56
N VAL A 281 -33.45 -12.75 -25.33
CA VAL A 281 -34.73 -13.12 -24.68
C VAL A 281 -35.93 -12.40 -25.29
N GLU A 282 -35.75 -11.21 -25.88
CA GLU A 282 -36.82 -10.45 -26.56
C GLU A 282 -37.05 -10.87 -28.03
N ALA A 283 -36.28 -11.84 -28.56
CA ALA A 283 -36.49 -12.36 -29.91
C ALA A 283 -37.82 -13.15 -30.02
N PRO A 284 -38.58 -13.08 -31.15
CA PRO A 284 -40.02 -13.36 -31.16
C PRO A 284 -40.45 -14.84 -31.09
N ASP A 285 -39.59 -15.78 -30.68
CA ASP A 285 -39.93 -17.20 -30.76
C ASP A 285 -39.34 -18.01 -29.59
N ARG A 286 -40.08 -18.07 -28.47
CA ARG A 286 -40.26 -19.26 -27.60
C ARG A 286 -41.17 -18.95 -26.41
N SER A 287 -42.02 -19.93 -26.08
CA SER A 287 -43.10 -19.88 -25.10
C SER A 287 -42.71 -19.36 -23.71
N PRO A 288 -43.58 -18.62 -23.01
CA PRO A 288 -43.24 -17.92 -21.77
C PRO A 288 -43.14 -18.87 -20.58
N GLY A 289 -41.93 -19.06 -20.05
CA GLY A 289 -41.69 -19.60 -18.72
C GLY A 289 -41.64 -18.50 -17.66
N LEU A 290 -42.23 -18.74 -16.48
CA LEU A 290 -42.35 -17.78 -15.36
C LEU A 290 -41.02 -17.29 -14.75
N GLY A 291 -39.86 -17.82 -15.17
CA GLY A 291 -38.53 -17.34 -14.76
C GLY A 291 -38.00 -16.12 -15.54
N ASP A 292 -38.70 -15.72 -16.62
CA ASP A 292 -38.18 -14.84 -17.67
C ASP A 292 -38.46 -13.34 -17.43
N ALA A 293 -39.39 -13.01 -16.52
CA ALA A 293 -39.81 -11.63 -16.27
C ALA A 293 -38.71 -10.77 -15.64
N SER A 294 -37.96 -11.31 -14.68
CA SER A 294 -36.87 -10.58 -14.01
C SER A 294 -35.69 -10.34 -14.95
N ALA A 295 -35.39 -11.28 -15.85
CA ALA A 295 -34.35 -11.13 -16.86
C ALA A 295 -34.75 -10.07 -17.90
N ARG A 296 -36.01 -10.08 -18.36
CA ARG A 296 -36.60 -9.07 -19.24
C ARG A 296 -36.66 -7.67 -18.61
N GLU A 297 -36.90 -7.58 -17.30
CA GLU A 297 -36.88 -6.29 -16.59
C GLU A 297 -35.45 -5.76 -16.44
N ALA A 298 -34.49 -6.62 -16.10
CA ALA A 298 -33.07 -6.27 -16.06
C ALA A 298 -32.55 -5.84 -17.45
N ALA A 299 -32.98 -6.53 -18.51
CA ALA A 299 -32.73 -6.21 -19.91
C ALA A 299 -33.19 -4.80 -20.28
N ARG A 300 -34.43 -4.46 -19.94
CA ARG A 300 -35.01 -3.13 -20.20
C ARG A 300 -34.34 -2.06 -19.38
N ALA A 301 -34.00 -2.36 -18.12
CA ALA A 301 -33.21 -1.44 -17.29
C ALA A 301 -31.83 -1.19 -17.90
N ALA A 302 -31.14 -2.24 -18.37
CA ALA A 302 -29.85 -2.15 -19.04
C ALA A 302 -29.91 -1.28 -20.30
N ALA A 303 -30.90 -1.52 -21.16
CA ALA A 303 -31.09 -0.76 -22.39
C ALA A 303 -31.40 0.73 -22.11
N ARG A 304 -32.22 1.02 -21.08
CA ARG A 304 -32.50 2.39 -20.63
C ARG A 304 -31.26 3.07 -20.07
N ILE A 305 -30.46 2.37 -19.27
CA ILE A 305 -29.20 2.88 -18.71
C ILE A 305 -28.21 3.20 -19.83
N ALA A 306 -28.04 2.28 -20.79
CA ALA A 306 -27.13 2.46 -21.92
C ALA A 306 -27.50 3.66 -22.82
N THR A 307 -28.76 4.10 -22.80
CA THR A 307 -29.29 5.18 -23.64
C THR A 307 -29.61 6.47 -22.85
N ALA A 308 -29.43 6.48 -21.52
CA ALA A 308 -29.78 7.62 -20.67
C ALA A 308 -28.81 8.81 -20.80
N PRO A 309 -29.32 10.06 -20.93
CA PRO A 309 -28.47 11.25 -20.94
C PRO A 309 -27.78 11.43 -19.58
N GLY A 310 -26.45 11.57 -19.58
CA GLY A 310 -25.61 11.69 -18.37
C GLY A 310 -24.88 10.40 -17.97
N HIS A 311 -25.25 9.24 -18.54
CA HIS A 311 -24.41 8.05 -18.47
C HIS A 311 -23.17 8.26 -19.35
N ARG A 312 -21.97 7.99 -18.83
CA ARG A 312 -20.77 7.98 -19.68
C ARG A 312 -20.85 6.75 -20.61
N SER A 313 -21.47 6.95 -21.78
CA SER A 313 -21.63 5.97 -22.85
C SER A 313 -20.32 5.24 -23.17
N SER A 314 -20.43 3.93 -23.34
CA SER A 314 -19.38 2.94 -23.55
C SER A 314 -18.74 2.94 -24.95
N GLN A 315 -18.85 4.00 -25.75
CA GLN A 315 -18.11 4.09 -27.03
C GLN A 315 -17.48 5.46 -27.28
N PRO A 316 -16.17 5.61 -27.01
CA PRO A 316 -15.32 6.45 -27.83
C PRO A 316 -15.19 5.81 -29.23
N PRO A 317 -14.87 6.56 -30.29
CA PRO A 317 -14.58 5.99 -31.61
C PRO A 317 -13.50 4.89 -31.49
N PRO A 318 -13.46 3.89 -32.39
CA PRO A 318 -12.55 2.74 -32.32
C PRO A 318 -11.05 3.10 -32.29
N SER A 319 -10.69 4.35 -32.56
CA SER A 319 -9.34 4.93 -32.39
C SER A 319 -9.01 5.35 -30.95
N ALA A 320 -9.96 5.29 -30.01
CA ALA A 320 -9.83 5.70 -28.62
C ALA A 320 -10.24 4.56 -27.68
N ARG A 321 -9.56 3.41 -27.77
CA ARG A 321 -9.30 2.64 -26.55
C ARG A 321 -8.60 3.61 -25.61
N ARG A 322 -9.28 4.12 -24.58
CA ARG A 322 -8.69 5.06 -23.63
C ARG A 322 -7.55 4.33 -22.93
N THR A 323 -6.34 4.42 -23.48
CA THR A 323 -5.14 4.09 -22.74
C THR A 323 -5.25 4.94 -21.46
N PRO A 324 -5.30 4.34 -20.27
CA PRO A 324 -5.26 5.14 -19.04
C PRO A 324 -4.06 6.09 -19.15
N PRO A 325 -4.15 7.32 -18.63
CA PRO A 325 -3.03 8.23 -18.70
C PRO A 325 -1.79 7.49 -18.17
N PRO A 326 -0.62 7.60 -18.82
CA PRO A 326 0.59 7.00 -18.29
C PRO A 326 0.77 7.57 -16.88
N THR A 327 0.46 6.76 -15.89
CA THR A 327 0.70 7.11 -14.50
C THR A 327 2.18 6.94 -14.31
N ALA A 328 2.87 8.07 -14.15
CA ALA A 328 4.32 8.10 -14.02
C ALA A 328 4.77 6.97 -13.08
N LEU A 329 5.85 6.29 -13.45
CA LEU A 329 6.51 5.35 -12.55
C LEU A 329 6.91 6.10 -11.27
N LEU A 330 7.14 5.38 -10.18
CA LEU A 330 7.64 6.05 -8.97
C LEU A 330 8.95 6.73 -9.32
N PRO A 331 9.21 7.96 -8.86
CA PRO A 331 10.39 8.73 -9.25
C PRO A 331 11.68 8.25 -8.56
N ILE A 332 11.82 6.95 -8.34
CA ILE A 332 12.98 6.33 -7.70
C ILE A 332 13.35 5.04 -8.44
N THR A 333 14.62 4.68 -8.41
CA THR A 333 15.13 3.47 -9.06
C THR A 333 15.26 2.33 -8.05
N LEU A 334 15.16 1.10 -8.53
CA LEU A 334 15.32 -0.10 -7.75
C LEU A 334 16.74 -0.17 -7.17
N GLY A 335 17.77 0.21 -7.92
CA GLY A 335 19.15 0.30 -7.43
C GLY A 335 19.30 1.27 -6.25
N ALA A 336 18.68 2.45 -6.33
CA ALA A 336 18.72 3.43 -5.24
C ALA A 336 18.00 2.93 -3.98
N TYR A 337 16.87 2.24 -4.13
CA TYR A 337 16.17 1.58 -3.03
C TYR A 337 17.02 0.47 -2.38
N LEU A 338 17.61 -0.42 -3.18
CA LEU A 338 18.42 -1.55 -2.70
C LEU A 338 19.67 -1.07 -1.96
N ARG A 339 20.37 -0.05 -2.47
CA ARG A 339 21.49 0.58 -1.74
C ARG A 339 21.07 1.11 -0.39
N ARG A 340 19.96 1.84 -0.32
CA ARG A 340 19.47 2.40 0.94
C ARG A 340 19.07 1.31 1.94
N LEU A 341 18.40 0.27 1.46
CA LEU A 341 18.06 -0.89 2.27
C LEU A 341 19.31 -1.52 2.90
N ARG A 342 20.36 -1.76 2.08
CA ARG A 342 21.65 -2.27 2.54
C ARG A 342 22.29 -1.34 3.57
N ASP A 343 22.47 -0.06 3.24
CA ASP A 343 23.21 0.89 4.08
C ASP A 343 22.57 1.01 5.48
N VAL A 344 21.23 0.98 5.54
CA VAL A 344 20.47 1.03 6.79
C VAL A 344 20.56 -0.30 7.54
N ALA A 345 20.46 -1.44 6.84
CA ALA A 345 20.62 -2.75 7.45
C ALA A 345 22.03 -2.96 8.04
N GLU A 346 23.08 -2.53 7.34
CA GLU A 346 24.46 -2.54 7.85
C GLU A 346 24.62 -1.66 9.08
N ALA A 347 24.07 -0.44 9.06
CA ALA A 347 24.12 0.47 10.20
C ALA A 347 23.39 -0.13 11.42
N MET A 348 22.25 -0.82 11.21
CA MET A 348 21.58 -1.58 12.27
C MET A 348 22.43 -2.75 12.77
N GLY A 349 23.15 -3.45 11.88
CA GLY A 349 24.05 -4.54 12.22
C GLY A 349 25.24 -4.07 13.07
N LYS A 350 25.86 -2.94 12.71
CA LYS A 350 26.97 -2.32 13.47
C LYS A 350 26.52 -1.82 14.85
N ALA A 351 25.25 -1.45 15.00
CA ALA A 351 24.67 -1.07 16.29
C ALA A 351 24.35 -2.26 17.22
N ARG A 352 24.40 -3.52 16.74
CA ARG A 352 24.29 -4.72 17.58
C ARG A 352 25.65 -5.02 18.23
N ASP A 353 25.81 -4.60 19.49
CA ASP A 353 26.96 -4.99 20.32
C ASP A 353 27.04 -6.54 20.46
N PRO A 354 28.21 -7.19 20.27
CA PRO A 354 28.32 -8.65 20.29
C PRO A 354 28.05 -9.32 21.65
N GLY A 355 27.98 -8.55 22.74
CA GLY A 355 27.89 -9.07 24.11
C GLY A 355 26.51 -9.05 24.77
N GLY A 356 25.48 -8.45 24.15
CA GLY A 356 24.19 -8.20 24.79
C GLY A 356 23.12 -9.25 24.46
N GLY A 357 23.17 -10.41 25.11
CA GLY A 357 22.04 -11.34 25.17
C GLY A 357 20.90 -10.76 26.02
N GLY A 358 20.01 -9.98 25.41
CA GLY A 358 18.89 -9.36 26.10
C GLY A 358 17.53 -9.76 25.50
N THR A 359 16.83 -10.64 26.20
CA THR A 359 15.39 -10.89 26.08
C THR A 359 14.62 -9.76 26.77
N GLY A 360 13.78 -9.02 26.03
CA GLY A 360 12.86 -8.03 26.63
C GLY A 360 12.00 -7.32 25.58
N PRO A 361 10.67 -7.46 25.60
CA PRO A 361 9.74 -6.78 24.70
C PRO A 361 9.39 -5.38 25.23
N ASP A 362 8.87 -4.52 24.35
CA ASP A 362 8.20 -3.24 24.70
C ASP A 362 9.07 -2.02 25.06
N GLY A 363 10.09 -1.71 24.25
CA GLY A 363 10.38 -0.30 23.97
C GLY A 363 9.24 0.30 23.12
N ASP A 364 8.92 1.59 23.23
CA ASP A 364 7.89 2.24 22.41
C ASP A 364 8.37 2.38 20.94
N LEU A 365 8.40 1.24 20.22
CA LEU A 365 8.99 1.07 18.89
C LEU A 365 8.41 2.00 17.83
N ASP A 366 7.23 2.58 18.11
CA ASP A 366 6.44 3.50 17.29
C ASP A 366 6.80 4.99 17.49
N GLY A 367 7.29 5.39 18.67
CA GLY A 367 7.79 6.75 18.90
C GLY A 367 8.99 7.07 18.00
N ASP A 368 9.79 6.04 17.70
CA ASP A 368 10.87 6.09 16.72
C ASP A 368 10.36 6.26 15.27
N VAL A 369 9.13 5.84 14.96
CA VAL A 369 8.52 5.90 13.63
C VAL A 369 7.99 7.28 13.33
N GLU A 370 7.30 7.88 14.32
CA GLU A 370 6.95 9.29 14.28
C GLU A 370 8.23 10.13 14.16
N THR A 371 9.28 9.82 14.91
CA THR A 371 10.58 10.51 14.79
C THR A 371 11.22 10.33 13.41
N ALA A 372 11.31 9.09 12.89
CA ALA A 372 11.93 8.78 11.59
C ALA A 372 11.17 9.34 10.39
N LEU A 373 9.84 9.45 10.48
CA LEU A 373 9.00 10.00 9.42
C LEU A 373 8.77 11.50 9.57
N GLU A 374 8.86 12.07 10.79
CA GLU A 374 9.00 13.51 11.00
C GLU A 374 10.28 14.03 10.35
N LEU A 375 11.35 13.23 10.37
CA LEU A 375 12.59 13.45 9.61
C LEU A 375 12.44 13.25 8.09
N VAL A 376 11.22 13.07 7.56
CA VAL A 376 10.92 13.01 6.12
C VAL A 376 9.85 14.06 5.77
N ARG A 377 9.31 14.78 6.76
CA ARG A 377 8.37 15.89 6.53
C ARG A 377 9.04 17.12 5.92
N GLU A 378 10.37 17.19 5.98
CA GLU A 378 11.18 18.23 5.36
C GLU A 378 12.15 17.56 4.38
N PRO A 379 12.52 18.20 3.26
CA PRO A 379 13.51 17.65 2.33
C PRO A 379 14.89 17.56 3.02
N HIS A 380 15.46 16.36 3.09
CA HIS A 380 16.76 16.12 3.74
C HIS A 380 17.84 15.66 2.74
N PRO A 381 19.11 16.08 2.93
CA PRO A 381 20.22 15.50 2.19
C PRO A 381 20.38 14.01 2.53
N ASN A 382 20.65 13.18 1.53
CA ASN A 382 20.62 11.71 1.60
C ASN A 382 21.35 11.10 2.82
N GLY A 383 22.53 11.62 3.20
CA GLY A 383 23.32 11.08 4.31
C GLY A 383 22.68 11.29 5.70
N ALA A 384 21.96 12.40 5.91
CA ALA A 384 21.28 12.67 7.20
C ALA A 384 20.09 11.72 7.40
N ALA A 385 19.37 11.40 6.33
CA ALA A 385 18.22 10.50 6.37
C ALA A 385 18.62 9.06 6.74
N VAL A 386 19.75 8.55 6.20
CA VAL A 386 20.26 7.20 6.52
C VAL A 386 20.65 7.10 7.99
N ALA A 387 21.45 8.03 8.51
CA ALA A 387 21.88 8.00 9.90
C ALA A 387 20.70 8.12 10.87
N ALA A 388 19.72 8.96 10.55
CA ALA A 388 18.57 9.18 11.40
C ALA A 388 17.60 7.98 11.38
N LEU A 389 17.37 7.38 10.20
CA LEU A 389 16.60 6.15 10.07
C LEU A 389 17.28 4.97 10.79
N ALA A 390 18.58 4.78 10.59
CA ALA A 390 19.35 3.73 11.27
C ALA A 390 19.31 3.93 12.79
N ALA A 391 19.45 5.16 13.28
CA ALA A 391 19.33 5.45 14.71
C ALA A 391 17.90 5.19 15.23
N ALA A 392 16.85 5.48 14.46
CA ALA A 392 15.47 5.19 14.84
C ALA A 392 15.15 3.68 14.81
N LEU A 393 15.76 2.92 13.91
CA LEU A 393 15.64 1.46 13.86
C LEU A 393 16.49 0.78 14.95
N GLY A 394 17.66 1.35 15.30
CA GLY A 394 18.59 0.83 16.30
C GLY A 394 18.27 1.19 17.75
N ARG A 395 17.53 2.28 18.02
CA ARG A 395 17.14 2.74 19.37
C ARG A 395 16.18 1.81 20.13
N ALA A 396 15.61 0.82 19.44
CA ALA A 396 14.70 -0.19 19.99
C ALA A 396 15.27 -1.11 21.09
N ARG A 397 16.55 -1.00 21.47
CA ARG A 397 17.19 -1.87 22.48
C ARG A 397 17.86 -1.16 23.65
N LEU A 398 17.83 0.18 23.72
CA LEU A 398 18.50 0.93 24.79
C LEU A 398 17.48 1.80 25.53
N HIS A 399 16.63 1.18 26.36
CA HIS A 399 15.95 1.89 27.44
C HIS A 399 16.43 1.37 28.78
N GLY A 400 17.63 1.85 29.14
CA GLY A 400 18.18 1.86 30.48
C GLY A 400 18.97 3.16 30.63
N THR A 401 18.27 4.22 31.03
CA THR A 401 18.79 5.52 31.53
C THR A 401 19.63 6.41 30.58
N ALA A 402 19.21 7.69 30.53
CA ALA A 402 19.98 8.87 30.08
C ALA A 402 20.11 9.19 28.55
N ILE A 403 19.01 9.43 27.82
CA ILE A 403 19.09 10.07 26.47
C ILE A 403 17.96 11.09 26.24
N GLY A 404 17.83 12.09 27.12
CA GLY A 404 17.04 13.31 26.84
C GLY A 404 17.82 14.39 26.06
N THR A 405 19.13 14.24 25.95
CA THR A 405 20.06 15.32 25.54
C THR A 405 20.53 15.21 24.09
N ALA A 406 20.82 14.01 23.56
CA ALA A 406 21.38 13.86 22.21
C ALA A 406 20.36 14.13 21.08
N ALA A 407 19.09 13.74 21.26
CA ALA A 407 18.02 14.01 20.29
C ALA A 407 17.66 15.51 20.23
N SER A 408 17.66 16.18 21.39
CA SER A 408 17.51 17.64 21.48
C SER A 408 18.66 18.37 20.78
N LEU A 409 19.90 17.89 20.93
CA LEU A 409 21.08 18.46 20.28
C LEU A 409 21.07 18.28 18.76
N ALA A 410 20.61 17.14 18.23
CA ALA A 410 20.48 16.92 16.79
C ALA A 410 19.35 17.77 16.17
N ALA A 411 18.20 17.86 16.84
CA ALA A 411 17.10 18.73 16.42
C ALA A 411 17.48 20.23 16.49
N GLU A 412 18.29 20.62 17.47
CA GLU A 412 18.79 21.99 17.60
C GLU A 412 19.88 22.33 16.58
N ALA A 413 20.74 21.37 16.23
CA ALA A 413 21.71 21.52 15.13
C ALA A 413 21.00 21.70 13.77
N ALA A 414 19.92 20.95 13.52
CA ALA A 414 19.10 21.11 12.32
C ALA A 414 18.40 22.48 12.28
N ARG A 415 17.86 22.95 13.42
CA ARG A 415 17.27 24.30 13.53
C ARG A 415 18.30 25.40 13.26
N ARG A 416 19.49 25.31 13.87
CA ARG A 416 20.58 26.30 13.66
C ARG A 416 21.09 26.30 12.21
N GLY A 417 21.12 25.15 11.54
CA GLY A 417 21.45 25.04 10.11
C GLY A 417 20.42 25.74 9.23
N ALA A 418 19.12 25.54 9.49
CA ALA A 418 18.03 26.16 8.74
C ALA A 418 17.95 27.68 8.94
N THR A 419 18.16 28.19 10.16
CA THR A 419 18.20 29.63 10.44
C THR A 419 19.35 30.32 9.70
N ARG A 420 20.52 29.66 9.58
CA ARG A 420 21.68 30.19 8.88
C ARG A 420 21.47 30.24 7.36
N ALA A 421 20.80 29.23 6.79
CA ALA A 421 20.40 29.22 5.37
C ALA A 421 19.35 30.30 5.04
N LEU A 422 18.37 30.51 5.92
CA LEU A 422 17.35 31.56 5.76
C LEU A 422 17.93 32.98 5.92
N LEU A 423 18.90 33.18 6.81
CA LEU A 423 19.63 34.45 6.94
C LEU A 423 20.55 34.75 5.74
N ALA A 424 21.16 33.71 5.16
CA ALA A 424 21.96 33.85 3.93
C ALA A 424 21.08 34.23 2.72
N LEU A 425 19.88 33.62 2.59
CA LEU A 425 18.91 33.95 1.55
C LEU A 425 18.33 35.37 1.67
N ARG A 426 18.22 35.90 2.90
CA ARG A 426 17.73 37.28 3.15
C ARG A 426 18.79 38.37 2.96
N SER A 427 20.07 38.02 3.01
CA SER A 427 21.19 38.99 2.90
C SER A 427 21.77 39.10 1.49
N GLY A 428 21.29 38.31 0.53
CA GLY A 428 21.69 38.42 -0.88
C GLY A 428 23.15 38.05 -1.16
N ALA A 429 23.86 37.42 -0.23
CA ALA A 429 25.25 37.03 -0.42
C ALA A 429 25.34 35.72 -1.23
N PRO A 430 26.15 35.65 -2.31
CA PRO A 430 26.29 34.44 -3.11
C PRO A 430 27.05 33.37 -2.31
N VAL A 431 26.51 32.15 -2.31
CA VAL A 431 27.16 30.96 -1.75
C VAL A 431 28.17 30.45 -2.77
N GLY A 432 29.45 30.74 -2.56
CA GLY A 432 30.53 29.97 -3.17
C GLY A 432 31.87 30.70 -3.31
N ALA A 433 32.86 30.29 -2.53
CA ALA A 433 34.24 30.13 -3.00
C ALA A 433 35.03 29.23 -2.03
N ARG A 434 35.65 28.19 -2.60
CA ARG A 434 36.74 27.43 -1.98
C ARG A 434 37.95 28.35 -1.75
N ALA A 435 38.72 28.08 -0.69
CA ALA A 435 40.16 28.31 -0.58
C ALA A 435 40.68 27.15 0.29
N SER A 436 41.54 26.21 -0.11
CA SER A 436 42.94 26.31 -0.58
C SER A 436 43.74 27.38 0.16
N GLY A 437 44.40 26.91 1.23
CA GLY A 437 45.34 27.61 2.10
C GLY A 437 45.85 26.60 3.12
#